data_AF-A0A847JTF4-F1
#
_entry.id   AF-A0A847JTF4-F1
#
_cell.length_a   1.000
_cell.length_b   1.000
_cell.length_c   1.000
_cell.angle_alpha   90.00
_cell.angle_beta   90.00
_cell.angle_gamma   90.00
#
_symmetry.space_group_name_H-M   'P 1'
#
loop_
_entity.id
_entity.type
_entity.pdbx_description
1 polymer ?
#
loop_
_entity_poly.entity_id
_entity_poly.type
_entity_poly.pdbx_seq_one_letter_code
_entity_poly.pdbx_strand_id
1 'polypeptide(L)'
;NTPSITMDSEGYLHVLVGTHGRPFQYVRSLVANEAGGGWTDPVLAGEGLGQTYIGFVCDGGGTLHTVFRLWRSGEPYPNSSHATLAYQRKRPGQPWEEPRILIVAPFSEYSVFYHRLTIDRRGRLFLSYDYWSTHWFYRNDHYGSRRTLMMSPDGGESWKPARTDEL
;
A
#
# COMPACT_ATOMS: atom_id res chain seq x y z
N ASN A 1 -11.12 -7.79 5.84
CA ASN A 1 -9.65 -7.63 5.77
C ASN A 1 -9.07 -8.86 5.13
N THR A 2 -8.40 -8.70 4.01
CA THR A 2 -7.83 -9.81 3.23
C THR A 2 -6.30 -9.76 3.33
N PRO A 3 -5.62 -10.90 3.51
CA PRO A 3 -4.17 -10.93 3.39
C PRO A 3 -3.75 -10.67 1.94
N SER A 4 -2.47 -10.35 1.75
CA SER A 4 -1.84 -10.30 0.42
C SER A 4 -0.54 -11.08 0.45
N ILE A 5 -0.29 -11.80 -0.63
CA ILE A 5 0.87 -12.67 -0.80
C ILE A 5 1.63 -12.29 -2.07
N THR A 6 2.95 -12.32 -2.01
CA THR A 6 3.86 -12.24 -3.16
C THR A 6 5.01 -13.22 -2.95
N MET A 7 5.85 -13.39 -3.96
CA MET A 7 7.04 -14.25 -3.91
C MET A 7 8.25 -13.45 -4.37
N ASP A 8 9.42 -13.70 -3.77
CA ASP A 8 10.69 -13.16 -4.26
C ASP A 8 11.33 -14.05 -5.34
N SER A 9 12.48 -13.63 -5.88
CA SER A 9 13.20 -14.39 -6.91
C SER A 9 13.84 -15.68 -6.41
N GLU A 10 13.97 -15.86 -5.10
CA GLU A 10 14.49 -17.09 -4.47
C GLU A 10 13.36 -18.10 -4.18
N GLY A 11 12.11 -17.71 -4.41
CA GLY A 11 10.93 -18.54 -4.21
C GLY A 11 10.32 -18.43 -2.82
N TYR A 12 10.83 -17.56 -1.93
CA TYR A 12 10.21 -17.37 -0.62
C TYR A 12 8.89 -16.61 -0.74
N LEU A 13 7.89 -17.10 0.00
CA LEU A 13 6.57 -16.48 0.05
C LEU A 13 6.56 -15.39 1.12
N HIS A 14 6.02 -14.24 0.77
CA HIS A 14 5.88 -13.09 1.65
C HIS A 14 4.41 -12.78 1.83
N VAL A 15 3.95 -12.67 3.08
CA VAL A 15 2.55 -12.39 3.39
C VAL A 15 2.45 -11.17 4.29
N LEU A 16 1.57 -10.25 3.91
CA LEU A 16 1.00 -9.26 4.82
C LEU A 16 -0.41 -9.70 5.23
N VAL A 17 -0.61 -9.85 6.53
CA VAL A 17 -1.91 -10.19 7.12
C VAL A 17 -2.76 -8.92 7.19
N GLY A 18 -3.93 -8.97 6.55
CA GLY A 18 -4.83 -7.82 6.46
C GLY A 18 -5.48 -7.48 7.80
N THR A 19 -5.49 -6.18 8.13
CA THR A 19 -6.11 -5.62 9.34
C THR A 19 -7.15 -4.53 8.98
N HIS A 20 -7.85 -4.02 10.00
CA HIS A 20 -8.73 -2.85 9.87
C HIS A 20 -8.42 -1.87 10.99
N GLY A 21 -7.52 -0.92 10.74
CA GLY A 21 -7.12 0.10 11.70
C GLY A 21 -6.10 -0.38 12.73
N ARG A 22 -5.33 -1.43 12.41
CA ARG A 22 -4.22 -1.94 13.23
C ARG A 22 -3.00 -2.20 12.33
N PRO A 23 -1.78 -2.28 12.87
CA PRO A 23 -0.62 -2.58 12.05
C PRO A 23 -0.72 -3.96 11.39
N PHE A 24 -0.31 -4.06 10.13
CA PHE A 24 -0.21 -5.35 9.45
C PHE A 24 0.85 -6.22 10.12
N GLN A 25 0.63 -7.53 10.07
CA GLN A 25 1.65 -8.51 10.43
C GLN A 25 2.29 -9.05 9.16
N TYR A 26 3.61 -9.15 9.16
CA TYR A 26 4.40 -9.71 8.08
C TYR A 26 4.98 -11.05 8.51
N VAL A 27 4.88 -12.05 7.62
CA VAL A 27 5.55 -13.35 7.75
C VAL A 27 6.19 -13.74 6.41
N ARG A 28 7.25 -14.54 6.48
CA ARG A 28 7.88 -15.17 5.31
C ARG A 28 7.84 -16.68 5.46
N SER A 29 7.70 -17.42 4.36
CA SER A 29 7.88 -18.88 4.40
C SER A 29 9.29 -19.24 4.87
N LEU A 30 9.41 -20.39 5.54
CA LEU A 30 10.71 -20.94 5.95
C LEU A 30 11.37 -21.74 4.82
N VAL A 31 10.56 -22.23 3.88
CA VAL A 31 10.98 -23.02 2.73
C VAL A 31 10.55 -22.30 1.44
N ALA A 32 11.44 -22.26 0.45
CA ALA A 32 11.14 -21.68 -0.86
C ALA A 32 10.10 -22.54 -1.60
N ASN A 33 9.20 -21.87 -2.33
CA ASN A 33 8.13 -22.46 -3.13
C ASN A 33 7.11 -23.31 -2.33
N GLU A 34 7.07 -23.16 -1.01
CA GLU A 34 6.23 -23.98 -0.14
C GLU A 34 5.54 -23.16 0.95
N ALA A 35 4.21 -23.26 1.01
CA ALA A 35 3.40 -22.61 2.05
C ALA A 35 3.21 -23.50 3.31
N GLY A 36 3.43 -24.81 3.18
CA GLY A 36 3.26 -25.81 4.24
C GLY A 36 4.48 -25.99 5.16
N GLY A 37 5.67 -25.60 4.70
CA GLY A 37 6.94 -25.75 5.42
C GLY A 37 7.15 -24.83 6.62
N GLY A 38 6.11 -24.11 7.05
CA GLY A 38 6.14 -23.18 8.16
C GLY A 38 6.48 -21.74 7.75
N TRP A 39 6.33 -20.84 8.72
CA TRP A 39 6.46 -19.39 8.56
C TRP A 39 7.33 -18.83 9.68
N THR A 40 8.00 -17.71 9.42
CA THR A 40 8.67 -16.95 10.48
C THR A 40 7.67 -16.45 11.52
N ASP A 41 8.16 -16.11 12.71
CA ASP A 41 7.34 -15.37 13.68
C ASP A 41 6.83 -14.05 13.07
N PRO A 42 5.58 -13.64 13.37
CA PRO A 42 5.03 -12.40 12.84
C PRO A 42 5.77 -11.17 13.35
N VAL A 43 6.08 -10.24 12.44
CA VAL A 43 6.62 -8.92 12.78
C VAL A 43 5.69 -7.82 12.27
N LEU A 44 5.59 -6.71 12.99
CA LEU A 44 4.71 -5.61 12.59
C LEU A 44 5.29 -4.82 11.41
N ALA A 45 4.44 -4.44 10.46
CA ALA A 45 4.76 -3.52 9.37
C ALA A 45 4.67 -2.05 9.81
N GLY A 46 5.32 -1.73 10.93
CA GLY A 46 5.30 -0.45 11.63
C GLY A 46 4.48 -0.48 12.92
N GLU A 47 4.86 0.32 13.92
CA GLU A 47 4.19 0.34 15.23
C GLU A 47 3.12 1.43 15.31
N GLY A 48 2.01 1.16 16.02
CA GLY A 48 0.96 2.15 16.26
C GLY A 48 0.18 2.64 15.02
N LEU A 49 0.40 2.03 13.85
CA LEU A 49 -0.21 2.46 12.59
C LEU A 49 -1.64 1.92 12.40
N GLY A 50 -2.55 2.79 11.95
CA GLY A 50 -3.93 2.45 11.61
C GLY A 50 -4.08 1.94 10.17
N GLN A 51 -3.44 0.82 9.82
CA GLN A 51 -3.36 0.31 8.44
C GLN A 51 -4.61 -0.48 8.02
N THR A 52 -4.98 -0.41 6.74
CA THR A 52 -6.10 -1.17 6.13
C THR A 52 -5.93 -1.27 4.62
N TYR A 53 -6.35 -2.40 4.02
CA TYR A 53 -6.38 -2.67 2.56
C TYR A 53 -4.98 -2.66 1.94
N ILE A 54 -4.50 -3.84 1.54
CA ILE A 54 -3.14 -4.03 1.09
C ILE A 54 -3.08 -4.07 -0.44
N GLY A 55 -2.18 -3.30 -1.05
CA GLY A 55 -1.60 -3.58 -2.35
C GLY A 55 -0.14 -3.98 -2.16
N PHE A 56 0.28 -5.14 -2.65
CA PHE A 56 1.57 -5.73 -2.30
C PHE A 56 2.27 -6.38 -3.50
N VAL A 57 3.52 -6.02 -3.74
CA VAL A 57 4.37 -6.61 -4.79
C VAL A 57 5.81 -6.76 -4.29
N CYS A 58 6.54 -7.71 -4.85
CA CYS A 58 7.99 -7.84 -4.68
C CYS A 58 8.68 -7.43 -5.99
N ASP A 59 9.76 -6.66 -5.91
CA ASP A 59 10.58 -6.33 -7.07
C ASP A 59 11.67 -7.39 -7.35
N GLY A 60 12.38 -7.22 -8.47
CA GLY A 60 13.46 -8.13 -8.86
C GLY A 60 14.69 -8.09 -7.93
N GLY A 61 14.79 -7.11 -7.04
CA GLY A 61 15.81 -7.02 -6.00
C GLY A 61 15.38 -7.59 -4.65
N GLY A 62 14.18 -8.19 -4.56
CA GLY A 62 13.63 -8.72 -3.30
C GLY A 62 13.05 -7.64 -2.38
N THR A 63 12.89 -6.40 -2.86
CA THR A 63 12.23 -5.34 -2.10
C THR A 63 10.73 -5.57 -2.11
N LEU A 64 10.14 -5.55 -0.92
CA LEU A 64 8.71 -5.67 -0.72
C LEU A 64 8.10 -4.27 -0.71
N HIS A 65 7.21 -4.00 -1.66
CA HIS A 65 6.51 -2.74 -1.80
C HIS A 65 5.06 -2.89 -1.39
N THR A 66 4.59 -2.05 -0.48
CA THR A 66 3.20 -2.03 -0.05
C THR A 66 2.59 -0.64 -0.13
N VAL A 67 1.33 -0.60 -0.55
CA VAL A 67 0.48 0.57 -0.44
C VAL A 67 -0.75 0.20 0.36
N PHE A 68 -1.28 1.15 1.13
CA PHE A 68 -2.42 0.90 1.99
C PHE A 68 -3.13 2.19 2.39
N ARG A 69 -4.36 2.04 2.89
CA ARG A 69 -5.01 3.13 3.60
C ARG A 69 -4.42 3.24 5.00
N LEU A 70 -3.98 4.44 5.36
CA LEU A 70 -3.48 4.76 6.69
C LEU A 70 -4.35 5.85 7.32
N TRP A 71 -4.84 5.58 8.52
CA TRP A 71 -5.50 6.60 9.34
C TRP A 71 -4.49 7.57 9.96
N ARG A 72 -4.84 8.86 9.91
CA ARG A 72 -4.10 9.97 10.52
C ARG A 72 -5.09 10.85 11.28
N SER A 73 -4.58 11.63 12.22
CA SER A 73 -5.35 12.64 12.96
C SER A 73 -4.60 13.97 12.96
N GLY A 74 -5.33 15.07 13.05
CA GLY A 74 -4.78 16.42 12.96
C GLY A 74 -4.64 16.90 11.51
N GLU A 75 -3.65 17.76 11.25
CA GLU A 75 -3.46 18.43 9.96
C GLU A 75 -3.60 17.48 8.75
N PRO A 76 -4.37 17.85 7.70
CA PRO A 76 -4.98 19.17 7.47
C PRO A 76 -6.37 19.37 8.10
N TYR A 77 -6.84 18.45 8.95
CA TYR A 77 -8.15 18.53 9.62
C TYR A 77 -7.97 18.55 11.14
N PRO A 78 -7.78 19.75 11.74
CA PRO A 78 -7.65 19.89 13.18
C PRO A 78 -8.79 19.20 13.93
N ASN A 79 -8.45 18.44 14.97
CA ASN A 79 -9.40 17.69 15.82
C ASN A 79 -10.25 16.63 15.10
N SER A 80 -9.86 16.18 13.90
CA SER A 80 -10.50 15.06 13.22
C SER A 80 -9.47 14.04 12.74
N SER A 81 -9.99 12.91 12.25
CA SER A 81 -9.23 11.86 11.58
C SER A 81 -9.49 11.90 10.08
N HIS A 82 -8.52 11.46 9.30
CA HIS A 82 -8.65 11.36 7.85
C HIS A 82 -7.86 10.17 7.31
N ALA A 83 -8.36 9.62 6.20
CA ALA A 83 -7.64 8.59 5.48
C ALA A 83 -6.51 9.20 4.64
N THR A 84 -5.44 8.44 4.50
CA THR A 84 -4.37 8.70 3.54
C THR A 84 -4.10 7.44 2.72
N LEU A 85 -3.63 7.59 1.49
CA LEU A 85 -3.01 6.50 0.74
C LEU A 85 -1.51 6.60 0.97
N ALA A 86 -0.97 5.61 1.68
CA ALA A 86 0.43 5.58 2.08
C ALA A 86 1.18 4.47 1.34
N TYR A 87 2.48 4.67 1.18
CA TYR A 87 3.44 3.72 0.64
C TYR A 87 4.50 3.41 1.69
N GLN A 88 4.91 2.15 1.74
CA GLN A 88 5.96 1.67 2.62
C GLN A 88 6.71 0.56 1.88
N ARG A 89 7.98 0.34 2.23
CA ARG A 89 8.72 -0.81 1.73
C ARG A 89 9.56 -1.47 2.81
N LYS A 90 9.96 -2.69 2.51
CA LYS A 90 10.93 -3.47 3.27
C LYS A 90 11.98 -4.01 2.30
N ARG A 91 13.22 -3.57 2.46
CA ARG A 91 14.36 -4.07 1.70
C ARG A 91 14.82 -5.42 2.27
N PRO A 92 15.50 -6.26 1.46
CA PRO A 92 16.08 -7.51 1.95
C PRO A 92 16.96 -7.29 3.20
N GLY A 93 16.75 -8.10 4.24
CA GLY A 93 17.49 -8.01 5.49
C GLY A 93 17.21 -6.77 6.37
N GLN A 94 16.42 -5.80 5.91
CA GLN A 94 16.14 -4.55 6.63
C GLN A 94 14.75 -4.57 7.29
N PRO A 95 14.49 -3.80 8.35
CA PRO A 95 13.13 -3.60 8.86
C PRO A 95 12.23 -2.88 7.84
N TRP A 96 10.93 -2.80 8.15
CA TRP A 96 10.01 -1.95 7.40
C TRP A 96 10.40 -0.47 7.58
N GLU A 97 10.39 0.29 6.49
CA GLU A 97 10.61 1.74 6.52
C GLU A 97 9.39 2.47 7.10
N GLU A 98 9.54 3.73 7.49
CA GLU A 98 8.38 4.55 7.86
C GLU A 98 7.43 4.78 6.67
N PRO A 99 6.11 4.82 6.87
CA PRO A 99 5.16 5.10 5.80
C PRO A 99 5.35 6.51 5.22
N ARG A 100 5.41 6.59 3.89
CA ARG A 100 5.34 7.84 3.15
C ARG A 100 3.91 8.08 2.69
N ILE A 101 3.36 9.24 3.03
CA ILE A 101 2.04 9.65 2.55
C ILE A 101 2.13 10.02 1.07
N LEU A 102 1.35 9.34 0.22
CA LEU A 102 1.25 9.67 -1.20
C LEU A 102 0.08 10.60 -1.47
N ILE A 103 -1.09 10.30 -0.90
CA ILE A 103 -2.33 11.07 -1.08
C ILE A 103 -2.98 11.31 0.27
N VAL A 104 -3.42 12.54 0.50
CA VAL A 104 -4.26 12.93 1.64
C VAL A 104 -5.70 13.03 1.17
N ALA A 105 -6.64 12.46 1.92
CA ALA A 105 -8.05 12.60 1.59
C ALA A 105 -8.47 14.08 1.60
N PRO A 106 -9.29 14.56 0.65
CA PRO A 106 -9.80 15.93 0.60
C PRO A 106 -10.88 16.23 1.64
N PHE A 107 -11.35 15.22 2.37
CA PHE A 107 -12.27 15.39 3.49
C PHE A 107 -11.80 14.60 4.70
N SER A 108 -12.13 15.11 5.88
CA SER A 108 -12.04 14.37 7.12
C SER A 108 -13.08 13.24 7.17
N GLU A 109 -13.08 12.50 8.28
CA GLU A 109 -13.98 11.37 8.52
C GLU A 109 -13.76 10.19 7.56
N TYR A 110 -14.69 9.23 7.60
CA TYR A 110 -14.55 7.96 6.91
C TYR A 110 -14.46 8.13 5.40
N SER A 111 -13.34 7.66 4.86
CA SER A 111 -13.08 7.57 3.42
C SER A 111 -12.18 6.37 3.09
N VAL A 112 -12.16 6.03 1.81
CA VAL A 112 -11.47 4.85 1.26
C VAL A 112 -10.73 5.24 -0.01
N PHE A 113 -9.52 4.70 -0.17
CA PHE A 113 -8.82 4.68 -1.44
C PHE A 113 -8.90 3.27 -2.03
N TYR A 114 -9.74 3.08 -3.05
CA TYR A 114 -9.78 1.83 -3.81
C TYR A 114 -8.56 1.78 -4.71
N HIS A 115 -7.56 0.98 -4.33
CA HIS A 115 -6.27 1.01 -5.00
C HIS A 115 -5.80 -0.37 -5.45
N ARG A 116 -4.88 -0.38 -6.41
CA ARG A 116 -4.13 -1.55 -6.83
C ARG A 116 -2.71 -1.14 -7.17
N LEU A 117 -1.75 -1.86 -6.61
CA LEU A 117 -0.33 -1.73 -6.91
C LEU A 117 0.10 -2.85 -7.86
N THR A 118 0.91 -2.51 -8.85
CA THR A 118 1.57 -3.47 -9.72
C THR A 118 2.98 -2.98 -10.06
N ILE A 119 3.79 -3.84 -10.62
CA ILE A 119 5.16 -3.57 -11.04
C ILE A 119 5.38 -4.15 -12.43
N ASP A 120 6.15 -3.44 -13.26
CA ASP A 120 6.51 -3.95 -14.59
C ASP A 120 7.87 -4.66 -14.59
N ARG A 121 8.25 -5.19 -15.75
CA ARG A 121 9.52 -5.91 -15.95
C ARG A 121 10.77 -5.02 -15.79
N ARG A 122 10.62 -3.71 -15.83
CA ARG A 122 11.71 -2.74 -15.63
C ARG A 122 11.82 -2.29 -14.17
N GLY A 123 10.97 -2.81 -13.29
CA GLY A 123 10.93 -2.43 -11.88
C GLY A 123 10.15 -1.14 -11.60
N ARG A 124 9.41 -0.61 -12.58
CA ARG A 124 8.58 0.58 -12.37
C ARG A 124 7.31 0.19 -11.63
N LEU A 125 6.98 0.90 -10.56
CA LEU A 125 5.75 0.68 -9.80
C LEU A 125 4.62 1.50 -10.39
N PHE A 126 3.43 0.91 -10.47
CA PHE A 126 2.21 1.57 -10.91
C PHE A 126 1.11 1.42 -9.87
N LEU A 127 0.53 2.55 -9.47
CA LEU A 127 -0.53 2.65 -8.49
C LEU A 127 -1.77 3.24 -9.14
N SER A 128 -2.78 2.41 -9.38
CA SER A 128 -4.11 2.87 -9.78
C SER A 128 -4.96 3.04 -8.54
N TYR A 129 -5.64 4.18 -8.39
CA TYR A 129 -6.55 4.41 -7.27
C TYR A 129 -7.79 5.24 -7.64
N ASP A 130 -8.81 5.14 -6.81
CA ASP A 130 -10.00 5.99 -6.76
C ASP A 130 -10.30 6.35 -5.29
N TYR A 131 -10.78 7.56 -5.03
CA TYR A 131 -11.16 8.04 -3.70
C TYR A 131 -12.68 8.00 -3.53
N TRP A 132 -13.12 7.51 -2.37
CA TRP A 132 -14.52 7.48 -1.96
C TRP A 132 -14.67 8.06 -0.55
N SER A 133 -15.76 8.80 -0.30
CA SER A 133 -16.08 9.43 0.99
C SER A 133 -17.54 9.19 1.37
N THR A 134 -17.86 9.21 2.67
CA THR A 134 -19.26 9.19 3.13
C THR A 134 -20.04 10.46 2.76
N HIS A 135 -19.34 11.58 2.50
CA HIS A 135 -19.97 12.83 2.09
C HIS A 135 -20.75 12.64 0.79
N TRP A 136 -22.06 12.87 0.85
CA TRP A 136 -22.99 12.55 -0.24
C TRP A 136 -22.70 13.36 -1.51
N PHE A 137 -22.34 14.64 -1.38
CA PHE A 137 -22.05 15.51 -2.53
C PHE A 137 -20.86 15.00 -3.34
N TYR A 138 -19.83 14.46 -2.69
CA TYR A 138 -18.68 13.89 -3.40
C TYR A 138 -19.07 12.62 -4.17
N ARG A 139 -20.00 11.81 -3.63
CA ARG A 139 -20.44 10.57 -4.26
C ARG A 139 -21.39 10.80 -5.41
N ASN A 140 -22.39 11.66 -5.22
CA ASN A 140 -23.53 11.81 -6.11
C ASN A 140 -23.30 12.84 -7.20
N ASP A 141 -22.51 13.88 -6.93
CA ASP A 141 -22.39 15.03 -7.84
C ASP A 141 -21.11 14.97 -8.70
N HIS A 142 -20.31 13.92 -8.56
CA HIS A 142 -19.10 13.76 -9.37
C HIS A 142 -19.44 13.30 -10.79
N TYR A 143 -18.90 14.02 -11.76
CA TYR A 143 -19.03 13.69 -13.18
C TYR A 143 -17.74 13.05 -13.71
N GLY A 144 -17.86 11.90 -14.39
CA GLY A 144 -16.73 11.23 -15.06
C GLY A 144 -16.03 10.15 -14.24
N SER A 145 -14.81 9.78 -14.68
CA SER A 145 -13.97 8.78 -14.02
C SER A 145 -13.07 9.43 -12.98
N ARG A 146 -13.04 8.86 -11.78
CA ARG A 146 -12.17 9.28 -10.67
C ARG A 146 -10.81 8.57 -10.66
N ARG A 147 -10.65 7.56 -11.52
CA ARG A 147 -9.50 6.66 -11.46
C ARG A 147 -8.24 7.39 -11.90
N THR A 148 -7.29 7.50 -10.99
CA THR A 148 -5.99 8.09 -11.21
C THR A 148 -4.93 7.00 -11.30
N LEU A 149 -3.90 7.22 -12.12
CA LEU A 149 -2.72 6.36 -12.20
C LEU A 149 -1.48 7.17 -11.78
N MET A 150 -0.74 6.65 -10.82
CA MET A 150 0.58 7.14 -10.43
C MET A 150 1.63 6.10 -10.77
N MET A 151 2.86 6.57 -10.97
CA MET A 151 4.01 5.73 -11.26
C MET A 151 5.21 6.18 -10.42
N SER A 152 6.02 5.20 -10.01
CA SER A 152 7.37 5.42 -9.51
C SER A 152 8.37 4.74 -10.46
N PRO A 153 9.29 5.50 -11.07
CA PRO A 153 10.31 4.94 -11.97
C PRO A 153 11.53 4.38 -11.24
N ASP A 154 11.61 4.57 -9.91
CA ASP A 154 12.84 4.47 -9.11
C ASP A 154 12.63 3.67 -7.81
N GLY A 155 11.85 2.58 -7.87
CA GLY A 155 11.68 1.67 -6.71
C GLY A 155 10.95 2.32 -5.52
N GLY A 156 10.08 3.29 -5.80
CA GLY A 156 9.28 4.01 -4.82
C GLY A 156 9.97 5.21 -4.17
N GLU A 157 11.14 5.64 -4.67
CA GLU A 157 11.82 6.85 -4.17
C GLU A 157 11.11 8.13 -4.56
N SER A 158 10.50 8.18 -5.74
CA SER A 158 9.66 9.29 -6.20
C SER A 158 8.38 8.77 -6.83
N TRP A 159 7.32 9.57 -6.76
CA TRP A 159 6.01 9.25 -7.31
C TRP A 159 5.47 10.42 -8.12
N LYS A 160 4.89 10.12 -9.28
CA LYS A 160 4.29 11.12 -10.17
C LYS A 160 3.01 10.59 -10.82
N PRO A 161 2.08 11.44 -11.28
CA PRO A 161 1.03 11.01 -12.20
C PRO A 161 1.63 10.33 -13.43
N ALA A 162 1.08 9.20 -13.84
CA ALA A 162 1.53 8.52 -15.06
C ALA A 162 1.06 9.30 -16.29
N ARG A 163 1.97 9.49 -17.25
CA ARG A 163 1.68 10.15 -18.53
C ARG A 163 1.73 9.14 -19.68
N THR A 164 0.96 9.39 -20.73
CA THR A 164 0.80 8.46 -21.86
C THR A 164 2.11 8.15 -22.59
N ASP A 165 3.03 9.12 -22.65
CA ASP A 165 4.36 9.00 -23.25
C ASP A 165 5.35 8.16 -22.41
N GLU A 166 4.98 7.81 -21.19
CA GLU A 166 5.82 7.05 -20.26
C GLU A 166 5.34 5.61 -20.03
N LEU A 167 4.21 5.20 -20.61
CA LEU A 167 3.63 3.86 -20.43
C LEU A 167 4.35 2.81 -21.28
#